data_AF-A0A7K4GVB7-F1
#
_entry.id   AF-A0A7K4GVB7-F1
#
_cell.length_a   1.000
_cell.length_b   1.000
_cell.length_c   1.000
_cell.angle_alpha   90.00
_cell.angle_beta   90.00
_cell.angle_gamma   90.00
#
_symmetry.space_group_name_H-M   'P 1'
#
loop_
_entity.id
_entity.type
_entity.pdbx_description
1 polymer ?
#
loop_
_entity_poly.entity_id
_entity_poly.type
_entity_poly.pdbx_seq_one_letter_code
_entity_poly.pdbx_strand_id
1 'polypeptide(L)'
;MRKRVIGISLLIFGVYLALVNPIFSILFNQVYTIGFYVPLEPLSYWVEWLLLYGWFTILLAILGVFLINYGYRTMKILPKE
;
A
#
# COMPACT_ATOMS: atom_id res chain seq x y z
N MET A 1 -11.80 -4.61 -25.53
CA MET A 1 -11.70 -3.35 -24.73
C MET A 1 -12.01 -3.50 -23.23
N ARG A 2 -13.19 -3.96 -22.79
CA ARG A 2 -13.60 -3.99 -21.36
C ARG A 2 -12.62 -4.70 -20.40
N LYS A 3 -12.11 -5.87 -20.77
CA LYS A 3 -11.12 -6.62 -19.95
C LYS A 3 -9.77 -5.89 -19.83
N ARG A 4 -9.39 -5.12 -20.85
CA ARG A 4 -8.13 -4.33 -20.85
C ARG A 4 -8.24 -3.18 -19.86
N VAL A 5 -9.38 -2.48 -19.88
CA VAL A 5 -9.70 -1.42 -18.92
C VAL A 5 -9.69 -1.95 -17.49
N ILE A 6 -10.35 -3.10 -17.24
CA ILE A 6 -10.35 -3.74 -15.91
C ILE A 6 -8.92 -4.07 -15.45
N GLY A 7 -8.09 -4.65 -16.32
CA GLY A 7 -6.70 -4.97 -15.99
C GLY A 7 -5.86 -3.73 -15.66
N ILE A 8 -6.02 -2.64 -16.41
CA ILE A 8 -5.36 -1.36 -16.15
C ILE A 8 -5.82 -0.76 -14.82
N SER A 9 -7.13 -0.76 -14.55
CA SER A 9 -7.66 -0.26 -13.28
C SER A 9 -7.11 -1.05 -12.09
N LEU A 10 -7.05 -2.38 -12.20
CA LEU A 10 -6.49 -3.25 -11.16
C LEU A 10 -5.00 -2.97 -10.91
N LEU A 11 -4.22 -2.69 -11.97
CA LEU A 11 -2.82 -2.29 -11.82
C LEU A 11 -2.69 -0.95 -11.09
N ILE A 12 -3.46 0.06 -11.49
CA ILE A 12 -3.40 1.41 -10.89
C ILE A 12 -3.77 1.33 -9.40
N PHE A 13 -4.89 0.69 -9.07
CA PHE A 13 -5.30 0.49 -7.68
C PHE A 13 -4.29 -0.35 -6.90
N GLY A 14 -3.76 -1.41 -7.51
CA GLY A 14 -2.78 -2.27 -6.87
C GLY A 14 -1.48 -1.55 -6.55
N VAL A 15 -0.96 -0.72 -7.47
CA VAL A 15 0.24 0.12 -7.25
C VAL A 15 0.00 1.15 -6.16
N TYR A 16 -1.16 1.78 -6.14
CA TYR A 16 -1.52 2.73 -5.09
C TYR A 16 -1.49 2.05 -3.71
N LEU A 17 -2.10 0.88 -3.58
CA LEU A 17 -2.12 0.14 -2.32
C LEU A 17 -0.76 -0.44 -1.92
N ALA A 18 0.03 -0.92 -2.89
CA ALA A 18 1.30 -1.58 -2.62
C ALA A 18 2.46 -0.63 -2.32
N LEU A 19 2.44 0.58 -2.89
CA LEU A 19 3.57 1.51 -2.81
C LEU A 19 3.17 2.85 -2.21
N VAL A 20 2.15 3.50 -2.78
CA VAL A 20 1.77 4.86 -2.38
C VAL A 20 1.25 4.85 -0.94
N ASN A 21 0.35 3.93 -0.59
CA ASN A 21 -0.20 3.86 0.75
C ASN A 21 0.87 3.61 1.84
N PRO A 22 1.81 2.65 1.71
CA PRO A 22 2.91 2.49 2.65
C PRO A 22 3.80 3.71 2.79
N ILE A 23 4.18 4.36 1.68
CA ILE A 23 5.00 5.57 1.71
C ILE A 23 4.29 6.68 2.48
N PHE A 24 3.01 6.92 2.17
CA PHE A 24 2.23 7.93 2.87
C PHE A 24 2.03 7.59 4.34
N SER A 25 1.81 6.31 4.66
CA SER A 25 1.67 5.86 6.05
C SER A 25 2.94 6.11 6.86
N ILE A 26 4.13 5.93 6.28
CA ILE A 26 5.40 6.21 6.96
C ILE A 26 5.66 7.72 7.08
N LEU A 27 5.29 8.51 6.07
CA LEU A 27 5.59 9.95 6.03
C LEU A 27 4.61 10.81 6.83
N PHE A 28 3.32 10.44 6.85
CA PHE A 28 2.25 11.30 7.36
C PHE A 28 1.56 10.79 8.63
N ASN A 29 1.62 9.49 8.94
CA ASN A 29 1.13 9.00 10.24
C ASN A 29 2.20 9.24 11.29
N GLN A 30 2.28 10.49 11.73
CA GLN A 30 3.19 10.90 12.79
C GLN A 30 2.75 10.23 14.09
N VAL A 31 3.57 9.29 14.53
CA VAL A 31 3.47 8.71 15.87
C VAL A 31 4.04 9.75 16.83
N TYR A 32 3.17 10.32 17.66
CA TYR A 32 3.56 11.27 18.71
C TYR A 32 3.25 10.69 20.08
N THR A 33 4.15 10.90 21.03
CA THR A 33 3.82 10.73 22.44
C THR A 33 2.84 11.84 22.83
N ILE A 34 1.68 11.46 23.37
CA ILE A 34 0.64 12.40 23.79
C ILE A 34 1.24 13.37 24.81
N GLY A 35 1.29 14.66 24.46
CA GLY A 35 1.61 15.76 25.39
C GLY A 35 3.04 16.28 25.38
N PHE A 36 4.00 15.70 24.65
CA PHE A 36 5.37 16.26 24.57
C PHE A 36 6.04 16.01 23.21
N TYR A 37 6.77 17.02 22.71
CA TYR A 37 7.72 16.89 21.58
C TYR A 37 9.02 16.20 22.03
N VAL A 38 8.92 15.06 22.70
CA VAL A 38 10.11 14.23 22.96
C VAL A 38 10.41 13.49 21.67
N PRO A 39 11.63 13.59 21.10
CA PRO A 39 12.01 12.76 19.97
C PRO A 39 11.89 11.29 20.39
N LEU A 40 10.98 10.56 19.77
CA LEU A 40 10.85 9.12 19.95
C LEU A 40 12.16 8.46 19.53
N GLU A 41 12.65 7.54 20.35
CA GLU A 41 13.72 6.65 19.91
C GLU A 41 13.29 5.92 18.63
N PRO A 42 14.19 5.75 17.65
CA PRO A 42 13.83 5.15 16.36
C PRO A 42 13.12 3.80 16.50
N LEU A 43 13.52 2.98 17.46
CA LEU A 43 12.91 1.66 17.68
C LEU A 43 11.46 1.77 18.19
N SER A 44 11.20 2.67 19.14
CA SER A 44 9.87 2.93 19.68
C SER A 44 8.92 3.47 18.61
N TYR A 45 9.41 4.35 17.73
CA TYR A 45 8.64 4.82 16.57
C TYR A 45 8.16 3.67 15.69
N TRP A 46 9.06 2.75 15.30
CA TRP A 46 8.68 1.63 14.44
C TRP A 46 7.69 0.68 15.11
N VAL A 47 7.85 0.41 16.41
CA VAL A 47 6.93 -0.46 17.15
C VAL A 47 5.54 0.17 17.24
N GLU A 48 5.46 1.44 17.62
CA GLU A 48 4.18 2.15 17.73
C GLU A 48 3.51 2.35 16.37
N TRP A 49 4.28 2.73 15.34
CA TRP A 49 3.78 2.82 13.97
C TRP A 49 3.22 1.47 13.53
N LEU A 50 3.93 0.37 13.79
CA LEU A 50 3.51 -0.97 13.41
C LEU A 50 2.20 -1.37 14.10
N LEU A 51 2.07 -1.08 15.40
CA LEU A 51 0.87 -1.36 16.20
C LEU A 51 -0.35 -0.53 15.77
N LEU A 52 -0.15 0.74 15.44
CA LEU A 52 -1.26 1.65 15.13
C LEU A 52 -1.66 1.62 13.65
N TYR A 53 -0.68 1.61 12.74
CA TYR A 53 -0.91 1.81 11.30
C TYR A 53 -0.25 0.75 10.43
N GLY A 54 0.88 0.20 10.84
CA GLY A 54 1.74 -0.63 10.01
C GLY A 54 1.11 -1.98 9.67
N TRP A 55 0.45 -2.67 10.60
CA TRP A 55 -0.23 -3.93 10.28
C TRP A 55 -1.31 -3.78 9.20
N PHE A 56 -2.15 -2.74 9.31
CA PHE A 56 -3.16 -2.45 8.30
C PHE A 56 -2.51 -2.05 6.96
N THR A 57 -1.47 -1.23 7.01
CA THR A 57 -0.68 -0.82 5.84
C THR A 57 -0.06 -2.02 5.11
N ILE A 58 0.49 -3.00 5.85
CA ILE A 58 1.06 -4.23 5.31
C ILE A 58 -0.01 -5.08 4.64
N LEU A 59 -1.19 -5.23 5.27
CA LEU A 59 -2.30 -5.97 4.66
C LEU A 59 -2.77 -5.33 3.34
N LEU A 60 -2.87 -3.99 3.30
CA LEU A 60 -3.18 -3.28 2.07
C LEU A 60 -2.09 -3.47 1.01
N ALA A 61 -0.82 -3.50 1.40
CA ALA A 61 0.27 -3.73 0.46
C ALA A 61 0.20 -5.13 -0.17
N ILE A 62 -0.08 -6.16 0.64
CA ILE A 62 -0.29 -7.54 0.17
C ILE A 62 -1.48 -7.59 -0.81
N LEU A 63 -2.59 -6.95 -0.47
CA LEU A 63 -3.75 -6.82 -1.36
C LEU A 63 -3.39 -6.10 -2.67
N GLY A 64 -2.58 -5.04 -2.59
CA GLY A 64 -2.10 -4.30 -3.75
C GLY A 64 -1.29 -5.18 -4.70
N VAL A 65 -0.35 -5.98 -4.17
CA VAL A 65 0.43 -6.95 -4.96
C VAL A 65 -0.48 -8.01 -5.61
N PHE A 66 -1.48 -8.50 -4.88
CA PHE A 66 -2.45 -9.43 -5.43
C PHE A 66 -3.23 -8.83 -6.61
N LEU A 67 -3.70 -7.59 -6.49
CA LEU A 67 -4.40 -6.87 -7.56
C LEU A 67 -3.49 -6.61 -8.77
N ILE A 68 -2.21 -6.29 -8.55
CA ILE A 68 -1.23 -6.13 -9.64
C ILE A 68 -1.10 -7.44 -10.42
N ASN A 69 -0.91 -8.56 -9.71
CA ASN A 69 -0.75 -9.87 -10.34
C ASN A 69 -2.02 -10.27 -11.11
N TYR A 70 -3.19 -10.06 -10.51
CA TYR A 70 -4.47 -10.34 -11.16
C TYR A 70 -4.69 -9.46 -12.40
N GLY A 71 -4.45 -8.15 -12.30
CA GLY A 71 -4.56 -7.20 -13.41
C GLY A 71 -3.63 -7.55 -14.57
N TYR A 72 -2.38 -7.92 -14.28
CA TYR A 72 -1.44 -8.37 -15.30
C TYR A 72 -1.91 -9.64 -16.03
N ARG A 73 -2.43 -10.63 -15.28
CA ARG A 73 -3.01 -11.85 -15.87
C ARG A 73 -4.22 -11.52 -16.75
N THR A 74 -5.13 -10.65 -16.29
CA THR A 74 -6.31 -10.23 -17.06
C THR A 74 -5.92 -9.60 -18.40
N MET A 75 -4.82 -8.84 -18.45
CA MET A 75 -4.34 -8.24 -19.69
C MET A 75 -3.61 -9.23 -20.59
N LYS A 76 -2.84 -10.17 -20.03
CA LYS A 76 -2.11 -11.19 -20.81
C LYS A 76 -3.03 -12.15 -21.55
N ILE A 77 -4.23 -12.39 -21.03
CA ILE A 77 -5.25 -13.27 -21.65
C ILE A 77 -5.90 -12.61 -22.88
N LEU A 78 -5.70 -11.31 -23.12
CA LEU A 78 -6.23 -10.64 -24.29
C LEU A 78 -5.37 -10.94 -25.53
N PRO A 79 -5.99 -11.29 -26.68
CA PRO A 79 -5.25 -11.39 -27.94
C PRO A 79 -4.59 -10.05 -28.24
N LYS A 80 -3.32 -10.10 -28.67
CA LYS A 80 -2.61 -8.93 -29.21
C LYS A 80 -3.26 -8.61 -30.56
N GLU A 81 -4.12 -7.59 -30.59
CA GLU A 81 -4.58 -6.95 -31.81
C GLU A 81 -3.40 -6.32 -32.58
#